data_AF-A0A846CD58-F1
#
_entry.id   AF-A0A846CD58-F1
#
_cell.length_a   1.000
_cell.length_b   1.000
_cell.length_c   1.000
_cell.angle_alpha   90.00
_cell.angle_beta   90.00
_cell.angle_gamma   90.00
#
_symmetry.space_group_name_H-M   'P 1'
#
loop_
_entity.id
_entity.type
_entity.pdbx_description
1 polymer ?
#
loop_
_entity_poly.entity_id
_entity_poly.type
_entity_poly.pdbx_seq_one_letter_code
_entity_poly.pdbx_strand_id
1 'polypeptide(L)' 'MPKGNRTPKSDNFHAHDFKPISDVPLEKLAERPICIRLEESVDKILRSLPREERINFLRHLITDAVKDKYGNLTY' A
#
# COMPACT_ATOMS: atom_id res chain seq x y z
N MET A 1 3.68 35.35 -27.17
CA MET A 1 4.80 34.45 -26.81
C MET A 1 4.21 33.08 -26.48
N PRO A 2 4.48 32.01 -27.24
CA PRO A 2 4.01 30.68 -26.87
C PRO A 2 4.97 30.11 -25.81
N LYS A 3 4.51 30.04 -24.55
CA LYS A 3 5.18 29.27 -23.51
C LYS A 3 4.78 27.80 -23.67
N GLY A 4 5.54 27.08 -24.49
CA GLY A 4 5.39 25.64 -24.69
C GLY A 4 6.71 25.09 -25.21
N ASN A 5 7.22 24.04 -24.58
CA ASN A 5 8.52 23.45 -24.90
C ASN A 5 8.47 22.94 -26.37
N ARG A 6 9.38 23.42 -27.23
CA ARG A 6 9.35 23.18 -28.69
C ARG A 6 9.71 21.75 -29.12
N THR A 7 10.05 20.86 -28.19
CA THR A 7 10.24 19.42 -28.42
C THR A 7 9.90 18.65 -27.15
N PRO A 8 8.80 17.89 -27.08
CA PRO A 8 8.68 16.84 -26.09
C PRO A 8 9.72 15.76 -26.44
N LYS A 9 10.77 15.63 -25.64
CA LYS A 9 11.66 14.45 -25.60
C LYS A 9 11.34 13.80 -24.25
N SER A 10 10.98 12.52 -24.12
CA SER A 10 11.41 11.32 -24.84
C SER A 10 10.25 10.33 -25.04
N ASP A 11 10.33 9.52 -26.09
CA ASP A 11 9.49 8.31 -26.29
C ASP A 11 9.93 7.13 -25.41
N ASN A 12 10.94 7.32 -24.55
CA ASN A 12 11.51 6.27 -23.73
C ASN A 12 11.37 6.65 -22.25
N PHE A 13 10.56 5.88 -21.53
CA PHE A 13 10.54 5.87 -20.07
C PHE A 13 11.93 5.47 -19.56
N HIS A 14 12.60 6.38 -18.84
CA HIS A 14 13.90 6.11 -18.24
C HIS A 14 13.71 5.55 -16.82
N ALA A 15 13.61 4.22 -16.71
CA ALA A 15 13.43 3.53 -15.43
C ALA A 15 14.52 3.85 -14.38
N HIS A 16 15.72 4.27 -14.83
CA HIS A 16 16.84 4.64 -13.97
C HIS A 16 16.65 5.93 -13.16
N ASP A 17 15.71 6.80 -13.54
CA ASP A 17 15.43 8.04 -12.82
C ASP A 17 14.59 7.81 -11.54
N PHE A 18 14.02 6.61 -11.40
CA PHE A 18 13.27 6.19 -10.23
C PHE A 18 14.18 5.36 -9.32
N LYS A 19 14.93 6.03 -8.44
CA LYS A 19 15.58 5.33 -7.32
C LYS A 19 14.49 4.77 -6.39
N PRO A 20 14.39 3.45 -6.19
CA PRO A 20 13.46 2.91 -5.21
C PRO A 20 13.87 3.42 -3.82
N ILE A 21 12.93 4.04 -3.12
CA ILE A 21 13.11 4.41 -1.73
C ILE A 21 13.04 3.12 -0.93
N SER A 22 14.21 2.61 -0.54
CA SER A 22 14.50 1.61 0.51
C SER A 22 15.02 0.24 0.08
N ASP A 23 16.08 -0.17 0.80
CA ASP A 23 16.66 -1.51 0.89
C ASP A 23 15.85 -2.43 1.84
N VAL A 24 14.52 -2.36 1.80
CA VAL A 24 13.68 -3.35 2.49
C VAL A 24 13.41 -4.45 1.47
N PRO A 25 13.58 -5.75 1.80
CA PRO A 25 13.15 -6.81 0.91
C PRO A 25 11.68 -6.60 0.59
N LEU A 26 11.42 -6.09 -0.62
CA LEU A 26 10.09 -5.80 -1.13
C LEU A 26 9.43 -7.15 -1.38
N GLU A 27 8.77 -7.67 -0.34
CA GLU A 27 7.88 -8.79 -0.53
C GLU A 27 6.87 -8.41 -1.63
N LYS A 28 6.56 -9.37 -2.51
CA LYS A 28 5.59 -9.14 -3.57
C LYS A 28 4.27 -8.72 -2.94
N LEU A 29 3.67 -7.66 -3.48
CA LEU A 29 2.34 -7.25 -3.10
C LEU A 29 1.31 -8.20 -3.71
N ALA A 30 0.27 -8.53 -2.95
CA ALA A 30 -0.83 -9.36 -3.43
C ALA A 30 -1.52 -8.71 -4.65
N GLU A 31 -1.72 -9.48 -5.72
CA GLU A 31 -2.32 -9.01 -6.97
C GLU A 31 -3.83 -8.82 -6.83
N ARG A 32 -4.27 -7.66 -6.34
CA ARG A 32 -5.68 -7.39 -6.06
C ARG A 32 -6.14 -6.01 -6.54
N PRO A 33 -7.42 -5.85 -6.94
CA PRO A 33 -7.99 -4.58 -7.37
C PRO A 33 -8.43 -3.75 -6.16
N ILE A 34 -7.49 -3.46 -5.26
CA ILE A 34 -7.70 -2.64 -4.06
C ILE A 34 -6.67 -1.51 -4.03
N CYS A 35 -7.07 -0.35 -3.51
CA CYS A 35 -6.24 0.86 -3.50
C CYS A 35 -4.96 0.71 -2.66
N ILE A 36 -4.97 -0.16 -1.65
CA ILE A 36 -3.80 -0.47 -0.82
C ILE A 36 -3.62 -1.99 -0.85
N ARG A 37 -2.50 -2.44 -1.40
CA ARG A 37 -2.13 -3.87 -1.45
C ARG A 37 -1.27 -4.21 -0.24
N LEU A 38 -1.54 -5.38 0.33
CA LEU A 38 -0.72 -5.97 1.38
C LEU A 38 0.36 -6.86 0.74
N GLU A 39 1.40 -7.17 1.51
CA GLU A 39 2.36 -8.21 1.17
C GLU A 39 1.64 -9.57 0.99
N GLU A 40 2.17 -10.39 0.07
CA GLU A 40 1.54 -11.64 -0.34
C GLU A 40 1.40 -12.64 0.83
N SER A 41 2.39 -12.73 1.71
CA SER A 41 2.40 -13.55 2.92
C SER A 41 1.26 -13.14 3.86
N VAL A 42 1.09 -11.84 4.08
CA VAL A 42 0.06 -11.27 4.95
C VAL A 42 -1.33 -11.51 4.37
N ASP A 43 -1.54 -11.26 3.07
CA ASP A 43 -2.85 -11.53 2.42
C ASP A 43 -3.18 -13.03 2.46
N LYS A 44 -2.19 -13.92 2.25
CA LYS A 44 -2.38 -15.38 2.37
C LYS A 44 -2.84 -15.79 3.76
N ILE A 45 -2.18 -15.31 4.82
CA ILE A 45 -2.54 -15.63 6.21
C ILE A 45 -3.94 -15.10 6.55
N LEU A 46 -4.22 -13.84 6.19
CA LEU A 46 -5.55 -13.27 6.42
C LEU A 46 -6.62 -14.09 5.69
N ARG A 47 -6.33 -14.57 4.48
CA ARG A 47 -7.29 -15.33 3.67
C ARG A 47 -7.46 -16.77 4.09
N SER A 48 -6.49 -17.38 4.76
CA SER A 48 -6.66 -18.73 5.32
C SER A 48 -7.65 -18.75 6.49
N LEU A 49 -7.92 -17.60 7.11
CA LEU A 49 -8.91 -17.49 8.19
C LEU A 49 -10.36 -17.58 7.66
N PRO A 50 -11.28 -18.23 8.41
CA PRO A 50 -12.71 -18.12 8.18
C PRO A 50 -13.17 -16.66 8.10
N ARG A 51 -14.22 -16.41 7.32
CA ARG A 51 -14.68 -15.03 7.02
C ARG A 51 -14.97 -14.21 8.29
N GLU A 52 -15.66 -14.81 9.25
CA GLU A 52 -16.04 -14.13 10.50
C GLU A 52 -14.81 -13.80 11.36
N GLU A 53 -13.90 -14.77 11.52
CA GLU A 53 -12.64 -14.59 12.25
C GLU A 53 -11.77 -13.50 11.62
N ARG A 54 -11.63 -13.49 10.29
CA ARG A 54 -10.90 -12.45 9.56
C ARG A 54 -11.50 -11.06 9.82
N ILE A 55 -12.82 -10.93 9.78
CA ILE A 55 -13.50 -9.63 10.00
C ILE A 55 -13.24 -9.15 11.44
N ASN A 56 -13.39 -10.04 12.42
CA ASN A 56 -13.16 -9.70 13.82
C ASN A 56 -11.70 -9.32 14.08
N PHE A 57 -10.75 -10.06 13.52
CA PHE A 57 -9.33 -9.75 13.59
C PHE A 57 -9.01 -8.36 13.03
N LEU A 58 -9.45 -8.06 11.80
CA LEU A 58 -9.19 -6.77 11.16
C LEU A 58 -9.84 -5.60 11.93
N ARG A 59 -11.04 -5.79 12.51
CA ARG A 59 -11.69 -4.79 13.35
C ARG A 59 -10.88 -4.48 14.60
N HIS A 60 -10.37 -5.49 15.29
CA HIS A 60 -9.52 -5.30 16.47
C HIS A 60 -8.23 -4.58 16.07
N LEU A 61 -7.54 -5.08 15.04
CA LEU A 61 -6.29 -4.49 14.55
C LEU A 61 -6.43 -3.00 14.22
N ILE A 62 -7.49 -2.62 13.50
CA ILE A 62 -7.76 -1.21 13.17
C ILE A 62 -8.08 -0.41 14.43
N THR A 63 -8.90 -0.94 15.33
CA THR A 63 -9.27 -0.27 16.58
C THR A 63 -8.05 0.01 17.45
N ASP A 64 -7.18 -0.98 17.61
CA ASP A 64 -5.98 -0.89 18.42
C ASP A 64 -4.97 0.07 17.79
N ALA A 65 -4.76 -0.01 16.47
CA ALA A 65 -3.89 0.92 15.75
C ALA A 65 -4.35 2.39 15.87
N VAL A 66 -5.67 2.61 15.85
CA VAL A 66 -6.24 3.96 16.03
C VAL A 66 -6.04 4.44 17.47
N LYS A 67 -6.29 3.57 18.47
CA LYS A 67 -6.08 3.91 19.89
C LYS A 67 -4.63 4.20 20.21
N ASP A 68 -3.70 3.42 19.66
CA ASP A 68 -2.26 3.62 19.83
C ASP A 68 -1.80 4.96 19.23
N LYS A 69 -2.26 5.26 18.01
CA LYS A 69 -1.83 6.46 17.29
C LYS A 69 -2.48 7.76 17.78
N TYR A 70 -3.75 7.71 18.18
CA TYR A 70 -4.55 8.90 18.50
C TYR A 70 -5.02 8.96 19.95
N GLY A 71 -4.68 7.98 20.79
CA GLY A 71 -5.22 7.82 22.14
C GLY A 71 -6.65 7.29 22.16
N ASN A 72 -7.22 7.17 23.36
CA ASN A 72 -8.65 6.86 23.50
C ASN A 72 -9.47 8.00 22.90
N LEU A 73 -10.07 7.76 21.73
CA LEU A 73 -11.06 8.64 21.12
C LEU A 73 -12.33 8.64 21.99
N THR A 74 -12.35 9.52 22.99
CA THR A 74 -13.58 9.92 23.69
C THR A 74 -14.33 10.88 22.79
N TYR A 75 -15.48 10.43 22.26
CA TYR A 75 -16.46 11.29 21.60
C TYR A 75 -17.37 11.97 22.62
#